data_AF-Q8R503-F1
#
_entry.id   AF-Q8R503-F1
#
_cell.length_a   1.000
_cell.length_b   1.000
_cell.length_c   1.000
_cell.angle_alpha   90.00
_cell.angle_beta   90.00
_cell.angle_gamma   90.00
#
_symmetry.space_group_name_H-M   'P 1'
#
loop_
_entity.id
_entity.type
_entity.pdbx_description
1 polymer ?
#
loop_
_entity_poly.entity_id
_entity_poly.type
_entity_poly.pdbx_seq_one_letter_code
_entity_poly.pdbx_strand_id
1 'polypeptide(L)'
;FDPCSYQCLENCGAVLLTVVRKGGDISKTMYVDYKTEDGSANAGADYEFTEGTVVLKPGETQKEFSVGIIDDDIFEEDEHFFVRLSNVRVEE
;
A
#
# COMPACT_ATOMS: atom_id res chain seq x y z
N PHE A 1 2.58 -3.99 7.12
CA PHE A 1 1.42 -3.09 7.25
C PHE A 1 0.87 -3.19 8.66
N ASP A 2 0.29 -2.10 9.16
CA ASP A 2 -0.45 -2.09 10.43
C ASP A 2 -1.71 -1.18 10.26
N PRO A 3 -2.92 -1.74 10.13
CA PRO A 3 -3.27 -3.16 10.15
C PRO A 3 -2.75 -3.95 8.94
N CYS A 4 -2.86 -5.28 8.96
CA CYS A 4 -2.46 -6.17 7.85
C CYS A 4 -3.56 -6.42 6.80
N SER A 5 -4.77 -5.91 7.03
CA SER A 5 -5.90 -5.96 6.10
C SER A 5 -6.63 -4.62 6.11
N TYR A 6 -7.07 -4.18 4.93
CA TYR A 6 -7.83 -2.96 4.73
C TYR A 6 -9.12 -3.31 4.00
N GLN A 7 -10.17 -2.53 4.25
CA GLN A 7 -11.44 -2.63 3.56
C GLN A 7 -11.86 -1.22 3.15
N CYS A 8 -12.38 -1.09 1.95
CA CYS A 8 -12.90 0.16 1.42
C CYS A 8 -14.14 -0.12 0.57
N LEU A 9 -14.96 0.91 0.40
CA LEU A 9 -16.02 0.88 -0.61
C LEU A 9 -15.40 1.21 -1.97
N GLU A 10 -15.98 0.67 -3.03
CA GLU A 10 -15.59 0.95 -4.41
C GLU A 10 -15.53 2.46 -4.70
N ASN A 11 -16.56 3.20 -4.26
CA ASN A 11 -16.66 4.64 -4.41
C ASN A 11 -15.79 5.49 -3.46
N CYS A 12 -14.82 4.90 -2.75
CA CYS A 12 -13.94 5.65 -1.86
C CYS A 12 -12.88 6.49 -2.60
N GLY A 13 -12.66 6.19 -3.89
CA GLY A 13 -11.65 6.79 -4.74
C GLY A 13 -10.21 6.35 -4.45
N ALA A 14 -9.84 6.19 -3.17
CA ALA A 14 -8.55 5.61 -2.78
C ALA A 14 -8.56 5.01 -1.38
N VAL A 15 -7.82 3.92 -1.21
CA VAL A 15 -7.49 3.36 0.11
C VAL A 15 -6.11 3.84 0.57
N LEU A 16 -6.02 4.34 1.82
CA LEU A 16 -4.75 4.72 2.44
C LEU A 16 -4.17 3.55 3.22
N LEU A 17 -2.93 3.17 2.90
CA LEU A 17 -2.23 2.04 3.48
C LEU A 17 -1.05 2.51 4.34
N THR A 18 -0.98 1.99 5.57
CA THR A 18 0.05 2.38 6.55
C THR A 18 1.16 1.33 6.63
N VAL A 19 2.39 1.78 6.36
CA VAL A 19 3.62 1.01 6.56
C VAL A 19 4.26 1.46 7.85
N VAL A 20 4.51 0.52 8.76
CA VAL A 20 5.13 0.77 10.06
C VAL A 20 6.49 0.09 10.14
N ARG A 21 7.49 0.84 10.59
CA ARG A 21 8.80 0.34 10.99
C ARG A 21 8.78 -0.07 12.45
N LYS A 22 8.99 -1.36 12.73
CA LYS A 22 9.13 -1.89 14.09
C LYS A 22 10.60 -2.23 14.36
N GLY A 23 11.35 -1.27 14.92
CA GLY A 23 12.76 -1.45 15.32
C GLY A 23 13.82 -0.92 14.34
N GLY A 24 15.07 -1.36 14.55
CA GLY A 24 16.25 -0.86 13.85
C GLY A 24 16.70 0.54 14.33
N ASP A 25 17.75 1.09 13.73
CA ASP A 25 18.28 2.42 14.07
C ASP A 25 17.42 3.54 13.47
N ILE A 26 16.54 4.13 14.29
CA ILE A 26 15.59 5.17 13.87
C ILE A 26 16.28 6.47 13.44
N SER A 27 17.57 6.65 13.70
CA SER A 27 18.31 7.81 13.21
C SER A 27 18.65 7.72 11.72
N LYS A 28 18.44 6.56 11.08
CA LYS A 28 18.72 6.31 9.67
C LYS A 28 17.46 6.30 8.82
N THR A 29 17.59 6.78 7.59
CA THR A 29 16.55 6.66 6.55
C THR A 29 16.38 5.20 6.13
N MET A 30 15.15 4.72 6.11
CA MET A 30 14.77 3.41 5.60
C MET A 30 13.88 3.55 4.37
N TYR A 31 14.11 2.67 3.40
CA TYR A 31 13.33 2.56 2.18
C TYR A 31 12.75 1.16 2.09
N VAL A 32 11.51 1.05 1.65
CA VAL A 32 10.86 -0.23 1.34
C VAL A 32 10.02 -0.07 0.09
N ASP A 33 10.20 -0.96 -0.87
CA ASP A 33 9.44 -0.93 -2.11
C ASP A 33 8.09 -1.60 -1.91
N TYR A 34 7.08 -1.10 -2.61
CA TYR A 34 5.74 -1.67 -2.61
C TYR A 34 5.21 -1.82 -4.03
N LYS A 35 4.31 -2.80 -4.22
CA LYS A 35 3.65 -3.08 -5.49
C LYS A 35 2.31 -3.76 -5.26
N THR A 36 1.28 -3.35 -6.00
CA THR A 36 -0.01 -4.04 -6.04
C THR A 36 0.07 -5.32 -6.86
N GLU A 37 -0.71 -6.32 -6.47
CA GLU A 37 -0.83 -7.61 -7.15
C GLU A 37 -2.29 -8.05 -7.14
N ASP A 38 -2.78 -8.51 -8.29
CA ASP A 38 -4.17 -8.92 -8.47
C ASP A 38 -4.56 -10.08 -7.56
N GLY A 39 -5.83 -10.08 -7.15
CA GLY A 39 -6.48 -11.18 -6.45
C GLY A 39 -7.68 -11.64 -7.27
N SER A 40 -8.90 -11.41 -6.75
CA SER A 40 -10.10 -11.42 -7.59
C SER A 40 -10.26 -10.09 -8.34
N ALA A 41 -9.90 -8.98 -7.69
CA ALA A 41 -9.81 -7.65 -8.29
C ALA A 41 -8.54 -7.53 -9.16
N ASN A 42 -8.68 -6.84 -10.28
CA ASN A 42 -7.74 -6.67 -11.37
C ASN A 42 -7.35 -5.20 -11.54
N ALA A 43 -6.06 -4.96 -11.68
CA ALA A 43 -5.56 -3.63 -11.96
C ALA A 43 -6.09 -3.06 -13.29
N GLY A 44 -6.58 -1.82 -13.26
CA GLY A 44 -7.14 -1.10 -14.39
C GLY A 44 -8.64 -1.33 -14.63
N ALA A 45 -9.23 -2.31 -13.94
CA ALA A 45 -10.69 -2.47 -13.84
C ALA A 45 -11.16 -1.99 -12.47
N ASP A 46 -10.59 -2.55 -11.40
CA ASP A 46 -11.17 -2.43 -10.05
C ASP A 46 -10.30 -1.52 -9.14
N TYR A 47 -9.01 -1.42 -9.46
CA TYR A 47 -8.07 -0.56 -8.76
C TYR A 47 -6.91 -0.10 -9.68
N GLU A 48 -6.22 0.98 -9.31
CA GLU A 48 -5.07 1.46 -10.07
C GLU A 48 -3.79 0.67 -9.74
N PHE A 49 -3.11 0.15 -10.78
CA PHE A 49 -1.79 -0.43 -10.60
C PHE A 49 -0.85 0.58 -9.93
N THR A 50 -0.34 0.24 -8.74
CA THR A 50 0.49 1.15 -7.95
C THR A 50 1.76 0.44 -7.49
N GLU A 51 2.92 1.01 -7.82
CA GLU A 51 4.20 0.60 -7.27
C GLU A 51 5.06 1.82 -6.91
N GLY A 52 6.00 1.65 -5.99
CA GLY A 52 6.85 2.75 -5.54
C GLY A 52 7.74 2.38 -4.36
N THR A 53 8.28 3.41 -3.71
CA THR A 53 9.13 3.27 -2.51
C THR A 53 8.57 4.13 -1.39
N VAL A 54 8.27 3.50 -0.26
CA VAL A 54 8.03 4.21 1.01
C VAL A 54 9.38 4.63 1.59
N VAL A 55 9.52 5.92 1.89
CA VAL A 55 10.71 6.50 2.52
C VAL A 55 10.38 6.97 3.93
N LEU A 56 10.99 6.31 4.91
CA LEU A 56 10.92 6.64 6.33
C LEU A 56 12.21 7.36 6.72
N LYS A 57 12.12 8.68 6.87
CA LYS A 57 13.23 9.56 7.27
C LYS A 57 13.64 9.32 8.73
N PRO A 58 14.78 9.87 9.20
CA PRO A 58 15.17 9.79 10.59
C PRO A 58 14.03 10.25 11.53
N GLY A 59 13.71 9.42 12.52
CA GLY A 59 12.60 9.65 13.45
C GLY A 59 11.22 9.20 12.96
N GLU A 60 11.02 8.94 11.67
CA GLU A 60 9.73 8.46 11.16
C GLU A 60 9.58 6.94 11.41
N THR A 61 8.51 6.55 12.09
CA THR A 61 8.16 5.14 12.33
C THR A 61 7.02 4.64 11.44
N GLN A 62 6.31 5.54 10.77
CA GLN A 62 5.20 5.19 9.89
C GLN A 62 5.10 6.13 8.70
N LYS A 63 4.62 5.60 7.58
CA LYS A 63 4.28 6.35 6.37
C LYS A 63 3.01 5.78 5.78
N GLU A 64 2.25 6.65 5.13
CA GLU A 64 1.07 6.27 4.36
C GLU A 64 1.35 6.46 2.86
N PHE A 65 0.73 5.62 2.05
CA PHE A 65 0.58 5.82 0.62
C PHE A 65 -0.83 5.37 0.20
N SER A 66 -1.29 5.87 -0.94
CA SER A 66 -2.62 5.55 -1.46
C SER A 66 -2.54 4.56 -2.63
N VAL A 67 -3.57 3.74 -2.76
CA VAL A 67 -3.89 3.00 -3.98
C VAL A 67 -5.25 3.50 -4.46
N GLY A 68 -5.35 3.92 -5.71
CA GLY A 68 -6.61 4.36 -6.31
C GLY A 68 -7.59 3.19 -6.46
N ILE A 69 -8.85 3.42 -6.11
CA ILE A 69 -9.94 2.47 -6.32
C ILE A 69 -10.80 3.01 -7.46
N ILE A 70 -11.11 2.16 -8.43
CA ILE A 70 -11.89 2.53 -9.60
C ILE A 70 -13.35 2.20 -9.28
N ASP A 71 -14.22 3.17 -9.53
CA ASP A 71 -15.67 3.08 -9.28
C ASP A 71 -16.36 3.00 -10.65
N ASP A 72 -17.11 1.94 -10.89
CA ASP A 72 -17.91 1.79 -12.11
C ASP A 72 -19.39 1.44 -11.86
N ASP A 73 -20.18 1.33 -12.93
CA ASP A 73 -21.64 1.12 -12.85
C ASP A 73 -22.03 -0.38 -12.91
N ILE A 74 -21.06 -1.29 -12.88
CA ILE A 74 -21.26 -2.74 -12.92
C ILE A 74 -21.45 -3.24 -11.48
N PHE A 75 -22.44 -4.11 -11.28
CA PHE A 75 -22.61 -4.76 -9.99
C PHE A 75 -21.62 -5.92 -9.83
N GLU A 76 -20.83 -5.89 -8.76
CA GLU A 76 -19.81 -6.87 -8.44
C GLU A 76 -20.01 -7.48 -7.04
N GLU A 77 -19.42 -8.66 -6.80
CA GLU A 77 -19.32 -9.24 -5.45
C GLU A 77 -18.12 -8.64 -4.69
N ASP A 78 -17.97 -8.95 -3.39
CA ASP A 78 -16.80 -8.51 -2.64
C ASP A 78 -15.50 -9.07 -3.23
N GLU A 79 -14.59 -8.19 -3.62
CA GLU A 79 -13.31 -8.55 -4.22
C GLU A 79 -12.10 -8.17 -3.36
N HIS A 80 -10.91 -8.63 -3.77
CA HIS A 80 -9.66 -8.30 -3.10
C HIS A 80 -8.48 -8.27 -4.07
N PHE A 81 -7.49 -7.45 -3.73
CA PHE A 81 -6.14 -7.45 -4.28
C PHE A 81 -5.11 -7.39 -3.14
N PHE A 82 -3.85 -7.63 -3.46
CA PHE A 82 -2.75 -7.62 -2.50
C PHE A 82 -1.83 -6.42 -2.71
N VAL A 83 -1.18 -5.97 -1.64
CA VAL A 83 -0.04 -5.06 -1.74
C VAL A 83 1.17 -5.72 -1.06
N ARG A 84 2.24 -5.89 -1.82
CA ARG A 84 3.46 -6.58 -1.36
C ARG A 84 4.54 -5.56 -1.05
N LEU A 85 5.15 -5.69 0.14
CA LEU A 85 6.38 -4.98 0.48
C LEU A 85 7.60 -5.83 0.10
N SER A 86 8.63 -5.21 -0.43
CA SER A 86 9.87 -5.88 -0.83
C SER A 86 11.08 -4.94 -0.74
N ASN A 87 12.28 -5.48 -0.97
CA ASN A 87 13.52 -4.71 -1.12
C ASN A 87 13.77 -3.66 -0.01
N VAL A 88 13.74 -4.11 1.25
CA VAL A 88 14.05 -3.26 2.40
C VAL A 88 15.54 -2.87 2.37
N ARG A 89 15.82 -1.58 2.48
CA ARG A 89 17.17 -1.02 2.50
C ARG A 89 17.27 0.16 3.48
N VAL A 90 18.44 0.35 4.06
CA VAL A 90 18.73 1.42 5.05
C VAL A 90 19.95 2.17 4.58
N GLU A 91 19.92 3.50 4.66
CA GLU A 91 21.08 4.35 4.35
C GLU A 91 22.20 4.10 5.37
N GLU A 92 23.44 3.94 4.90
CA GLU A 92 24.60 3.69 5.76
C GLU A 92 25.01 4.91 6.60
#